data_AF-A0A6A4B1G0-F1
#
_entry.id   AF-A0A6A4B1G0-F1
#
_cell.length_a   1.000
_cell.length_b   1.000
_cell.length_c   1.000
_cell.angle_alpha   90.00
_cell.angle_beta   90.00
_cell.angle_gamma   90.00
#
_symmetry.space_group_name_H-M   'P 1'
#
loop_
_entity.id
_entity.type
_entity.pdbx_description
1 polymer ?
#
loop_
_entity_poly.entity_id
_entity_poly.type
_entity_poly.pdbx_seq_one_letter_code
_entity_poly.pdbx_strand_id
1 'polypeptide(L)'
;MPADRLNGKSPLTAFTALPGGAQLASILHPREAVTTTVDWVDTQVREHLETVRAALDGMHAEMTAASEKRKRAARERVARRQGVTLPRFTEGDF
;
A
#
# COMPACT_ATOMS: atom_id res chain seq x y z
N MET A 1 -16.23 -24.11 -34.45
CA MET A 1 -15.55 -23.57 -35.63
C MET A 1 -16.14 -24.26 -36.87
N PRO A 2 -16.98 -23.56 -37.66
CA PRO A 2 -17.50 -24.10 -38.91
C PRO A 2 -16.33 -24.29 -39.90
N ALA A 3 -16.30 -25.42 -40.60
CA ALA A 3 -15.29 -25.66 -41.63
C ALA A 3 -15.88 -25.32 -43.00
N ASP A 4 -15.24 -24.41 -43.75
CA ASP A 4 -15.65 -24.04 -45.11
C ASP A 4 -15.72 -25.25 -46.04
N ARG A 5 -14.83 -26.22 -45.85
CA ARG A 5 -14.79 -27.46 -46.63
C ARG A 5 -15.92 -28.46 -46.30
N LEU A 6 -16.70 -28.19 -45.26
CA LEU A 6 -17.82 -29.02 -44.81
C LEU A 6 -19.17 -28.29 -44.88
N ASN A 7 -19.30 -27.28 -45.76
CA ASN A 7 -20.50 -26.44 -45.87
C ASN A 7 -20.92 -25.84 -44.51
N GLY A 8 -19.93 -25.36 -43.74
CA GLY A 8 -20.16 -24.76 -42.42
C GLY A 8 -20.44 -25.75 -41.29
N LYS A 9 -20.42 -27.07 -41.54
CA LYS A 9 -20.57 -28.07 -40.47
C LYS A 9 -19.30 -28.18 -39.64
N SER A 10 -19.44 -28.33 -38.33
CA SER A 10 -18.29 -28.53 -37.46
C SER A 10 -17.72 -29.93 -37.69
N PRO A 11 -16.39 -30.08 -37.91
CA PRO A 11 -15.77 -31.38 -37.99
C PRO A 11 -15.93 -32.14 -36.65
N LEU A 12 -16.23 -33.43 -36.74
CA LEU A 12 -16.35 -34.33 -35.59
C LEU A 12 -15.03 -35.06 -35.38
N THR A 13 -14.63 -35.27 -34.12
CA THR A 13 -13.42 -36.04 -33.81
C THR A 13 -13.69 -37.54 -33.90
N ALA A 14 -12.84 -38.26 -34.62
CA ALA A 14 -13.05 -39.66 -35.01
C ALA A 14 -13.34 -40.64 -33.84
N PHE A 15 -12.80 -40.37 -32.64
CA PHE A 15 -12.92 -41.29 -31.49
C PHE A 15 -14.10 -41.00 -30.56
N THR A 16 -14.63 -39.78 -30.57
CA THR A 16 -15.66 -39.35 -29.60
C THR A 16 -16.91 -38.74 -30.25
N ALA A 17 -16.92 -38.57 -31.57
CA ALA A 17 -17.98 -37.92 -32.34
C ALA A 17 -18.40 -36.54 -31.82
N LEU A 18 -17.56 -35.92 -30.98
CA LEU A 18 -17.79 -34.58 -30.46
C LEU A 18 -17.32 -33.56 -31.51
N PRO A 19 -17.99 -32.40 -31.60
CA PRO A 19 -17.48 -31.27 -32.38
C PRO A 19 -16.06 -30.95 -31.93
N GLY A 20 -15.11 -30.79 -32.86
CA GLY A 20 -13.70 -30.53 -32.52
C GLY A 20 -13.48 -29.33 -31.58
N GLY A 21 -14.41 -28.38 -31.54
CA GLY A 21 -14.40 -27.26 -30.60
C GLY A 21 -14.73 -27.62 -29.15
N ALA A 22 -15.44 -28.73 -28.89
CA ALA A 22 -15.85 -29.12 -27.55
C ALA A 22 -14.67 -29.50 -26.64
N GLN A 23 -13.59 -30.04 -27.22
CA GLN A 23 -12.35 -30.34 -26.50
C GLN A 23 -11.55 -29.08 -26.16
N LEU A 24 -11.72 -28.00 -26.93
CA LEU A 24 -11.06 -26.72 -26.67
C LEU A 24 -11.78 -25.92 -25.59
N ALA A 25 -13.07 -26.17 -25.37
CA ALA A 25 -13.86 -25.48 -24.34
C ALA A 25 -13.37 -25.78 -22.91
N SER A 26 -12.76 -26.95 -22.65
CA SER A 26 -12.16 -27.27 -21.35
C SER A 26 -10.79 -26.64 -21.14
N ILE A 27 -10.06 -26.36 -22.24
CA ILE A 27 -8.76 -25.67 -22.21
C ILE A 27 -8.98 -24.17 -22.03
N LEU A 28 -9.96 -23.62 -22.74
CA LEU A 28 -10.38 -22.23 -22.66
C LEU A 28 -11.23 -22.03 -21.40
N HIS A 29 -10.58 -21.88 -20.26
CA HIS A 29 -11.26 -21.35 -19.08
C HIS A 29 -11.80 -19.95 -19.44
N PRO A 30 -13.09 -19.66 -19.20
CA PRO A 30 -13.60 -18.30 -19.29
C PRO A 30 -12.93 -17.48 -18.17
N ARG A 31 -11.74 -16.96 -18.44
CA ARG A 31 -11.24 -15.81 -17.71
C ARG A 31 -11.95 -14.62 -18.29
N GLU A 32 -12.83 -14.02 -17.51
CA GLU A 32 -13.17 -12.63 -17.75
C GLU A 32 -11.86 -11.86 -17.79
N ALA A 33 -11.54 -11.28 -18.95
CA ALA A 33 -10.44 -10.35 -19.05
C ALA A 33 -10.83 -9.16 -18.19
N VAL A 34 -10.27 -9.07 -16.98
CA VAL A 34 -10.35 -7.86 -16.15
C VAL A 34 -9.68 -6.77 -16.97
N THR A 35 -10.49 -6.04 -17.72
CA THR A 35 -10.04 -4.97 -18.59
C THR A 35 -9.97 -3.75 -17.71
N THR A 36 -8.87 -3.65 -16.96
CA THR A 36 -8.60 -2.47 -16.14
C THR A 36 -8.29 -1.31 -17.08
N THR A 37 -9.11 -0.26 -17.03
CA THR A 37 -8.86 0.95 -17.79
C THR A 37 -7.71 1.74 -17.18
N VAL A 38 -6.97 2.49 -18.01
CA VAL A 38 -5.90 3.38 -17.53
C VAL A 38 -6.45 4.38 -16.52
N ASP A 39 -7.67 4.88 -16.73
CA ASP A 39 -8.35 5.81 -15.83
C ASP A 39 -8.63 5.21 -14.44
N TRP A 40 -8.94 3.91 -14.37
CA TRP A 40 -9.12 3.23 -13.09
C TRP A 40 -7.80 3.16 -12.33
N VAL A 41 -6.70 2.84 -13.00
CA VAL A 41 -5.37 2.81 -12.37
C VAL A 41 -4.97 4.19 -11.87
N ASP A 42 -5.17 5.23 -12.69
CA ASP A 42 -4.86 6.61 -12.33
C ASP A 42 -5.67 7.08 -11.11
N THR A 43 -6.95 6.70 -11.04
CA THR A 43 -7.81 6.96 -9.87
C THR A 43 -7.27 6.28 -8.61
N GLN A 44 -6.95 4.99 -8.71
CA GLN A 44 -6.41 4.23 -7.57
C GLN A 44 -5.05 4.76 -7.09
N VAL A 45 -4.19 5.19 -8.01
CA VAL A 45 -2.90 5.79 -7.68
C VAL A 45 -3.10 7.11 -6.93
N ARG A 46 -4.02 7.97 -7.37
CA ARG A 46 -4.32 9.24 -6.68
C ARG A 46 -4.84 9.01 -5.26
N GLU A 47 -5.84 8.13 -5.10
CA GLU A 47 -6.40 7.79 -3.78
C GLU A 47 -5.32 7.27 -2.83
N HIS A 48 -4.42 6.43 -3.34
CA HIS A 48 -3.31 5.91 -2.55
C HIS A 48 -2.33 7.01 -2.14
N LEU A 49 -1.95 7.90 -3.06
CA LEU A 49 -1.04 9.01 -2.77
C LEU A 49 -1.63 10.02 -1.77
N GLU A 50 -2.94 10.27 -1.83
CA GLU A 50 -3.63 11.10 -0.83
C GLU A 50 -3.59 10.48 0.56
N THR A 51 -3.80 9.17 0.64
CA THR A 51 -3.71 8.42 1.90
C THR A 51 -2.29 8.48 2.48
N VAL A 52 -1.27 8.25 1.65
CA VAL A 52 0.13 8.33 2.06
C VAL A 52 0.49 9.73 2.54
N ARG A 53 0.04 10.77 1.82
CA ARG A 53 0.25 12.16 2.22
C ARG A 53 -0.34 12.44 3.60
N ALA A 54 -1.60 12.08 3.82
CA ALA A 54 -2.26 12.29 5.11
C ALA A 54 -1.52 11.59 6.27
N ALA A 55 -1.03 10.36 6.04
CA ALA A 55 -0.25 9.63 7.02
C ALA A 55 1.09 10.32 7.34
N LEU A 56 1.80 10.81 6.32
CA LEU A 56 3.07 11.53 6.50
C LEU A 56 2.88 12.88 7.21
N ASP A 57 1.83 13.63 6.85
CA ASP A 57 1.49 14.88 7.51
C ASP A 57 1.16 14.65 9.00
N GLY A 58 0.42 13.59 9.32
CA GLY A 58 0.15 13.16 10.69
C GLY A 58 1.44 12.80 11.47
N MET A 59 2.31 11.98 10.88
CA MET A 59 3.58 11.60 11.48
C MET A 59 4.48 12.81 11.75
N HIS A 60 4.55 13.76 10.81
CA HIS A 60 5.29 15.00 11.00
C HIS A 60 4.71 15.87 12.13
N ALA A 61 3.39 15.99 12.22
CA ALA A 61 2.73 16.71 13.30
C ALA A 61 3.04 16.08 14.67
N GLU A 62 2.99 14.76 14.78
CA GLU A 62 3.32 14.07 16.03
C GLU A 62 4.79 14.23 16.42
N MET A 63 5.71 14.08 15.44
CA MET A 63 7.14 14.25 15.68
C MET A 63 7.47 15.67 16.17
N THR A 64 6.89 16.69 15.55
CA THR A 64 7.08 18.08 15.92
C THR A 64 6.51 18.38 17.31
N ALA A 65 5.30 17.91 17.61
CA ALA A 65 4.70 18.03 18.93
C ALA A 65 5.54 17.35 20.03
N ALA A 66 6.04 16.15 19.77
CA ALA A 66 6.90 15.42 20.71
C ALA A 66 8.26 16.13 20.93
N SER A 67 8.82 16.75 19.89
CA SER A 67 10.04 17.56 19.97
C SER A 67 9.82 18.82 20.81
N GLU A 68 8.75 19.58 20.54
CA GLU A 68 8.42 20.79 21.29
C GLU A 68 8.12 20.49 22.76
N LYS A 69 7.40 19.40 23.06
CA LYS A 69 7.19 18.92 24.43
C LYS A 69 8.51 18.67 25.15
N ARG A 70 9.48 18.02 24.49
CA ARG A 70 10.82 17.77 25.06
C ARG A 70 11.59 19.07 25.31
N LYS A 71 11.56 20.01 24.36
CA LYS A 71 12.20 21.33 24.52
C LYS A 71 11.60 22.11 25.68
N ARG A 72 10.27 22.15 25.79
CA ARG A 72 9.56 22.81 26.89
C ARG A 72 9.94 22.21 28.24
N ALA A 73 9.91 20.87 28.36
CA ALA A 73 10.31 20.20 29.59
C ALA A 73 11.77 20.48 29.97
N ALA A 74 12.68 20.60 29.00
CA ALA A 74 14.07 20.99 29.25
C ALA A 74 14.17 22.42 29.80
N ARG A 75 13.46 23.38 29.18
CA ARG A 75 13.40 24.77 29.67
C ARG A 75 12.84 24.87 31.08
N GLU A 76 11.76 24.14 31.38
CA GLU A 76 11.16 24.08 32.72
C GLU A 76 12.11 23.48 33.76
N ARG A 77 12.94 22.49 33.40
CA ARG A 77 13.99 21.96 34.28
C ARG A 77 15.08 23.00 34.56
N VAL A 78 15.49 23.76 33.54
CA VAL A 78 16.51 24.81 33.70
C VAL A 78 15.97 25.94 34.57
N ALA A 79 14.74 26.39 34.33
CA ALA A 79 14.08 27.44 35.14
C ALA A 79 13.99 27.03 36.62
N ARG A 80 13.64 25.77 36.91
CA ARG A 80 13.64 25.26 38.29
C ARG A 80 15.01 25.24 38.96
N ARG A 81 16.10 25.20 38.20
CA ARG A 81 17.48 25.25 38.72
C ARG A 81 18.00 26.67 38.87
N GLN A 82 17.39 27.66 38.22
CA GLN A 82 17.73 29.08 38.43
C GLN A 82 17.33 29.47 39.85
N GLY A 83 18.33 29.64 40.72
CA GLY A 83 18.17 29.95 42.14
C GLY A 83 18.59 28.83 43.10
N VAL A 84 18.91 27.62 42.59
CA VAL A 84 19.48 26.54 43.42
C VAL A 84 21.01 26.64 43.36
N THR A 85 21.61 27.28 44.36
CA THR A 85 23.05 27.24 44.61
C THR A 85 23.38 25.89 45.22
N LEU A 86 23.95 24.98 44.42
CA LEU A 86 24.46 23.72 44.95
C LEU A 86 25.69 24.03 45.82
N PRO A 87 25.74 23.61 47.10
CA PRO A 87 26.94 23.73 47.90
C PRO A 87 28.07 22.97 47.21
N ARG A 88 29.20 23.64 46.99
CA ARG A 88 30.37 23.07 46.35
C ARG A 88 31.22 22.46 47.44
N PHE A 89 31.01 21.17 47.71
CA PHE A 89 31.88 20.43 48.61
C PHE A 89 33.21 20.16 47.93
N THR A 90 34.30 20.44 48.63
CA THR A 90 35.67 20.13 48.22
C THR A 90 36.22 18.97 49.06
N GLU A 91 37.14 18.18 48.50
CA GLU A 91 37.85 17.15 49.28
C GLU A 91 38.58 17.83 50.45
N GLY A 92 38.05 17.65 51.66
CA GLY A 92 38.49 18.32 52.88
C GLY A 92 37.39 19.01 53.70
N ASP A 93 36.16 19.09 53.19
CA ASP A 93 34.99 19.66 53.92
C ASP A 93 34.34 18.70 54.94
N PHE A 94 34.92 17.51 55.17
CA PHE A 94 34.46 16.50 56.13
C PHE A 94 35.42 16.36 57.31
#